data_AF-A0A812I468-F1
#
_entry.id   AF-A0A812I468-F1
#
_cell.length_a   1.000
_cell.length_b   1.000
_cell.length_c   1.000
_cell.angle_alpha   90.00
_cell.angle_beta   90.00
_cell.angle_gamma   90.00
#
_symmetry.space_group_name_H-M   'P 1'
#
loop_
_entity.id
_entity.type
_entity.pdbx_description
1 polymer ?
#
loop_
_entity_poly.entity_id
_entity_poly.type
_entity_poly.pdbx_seq_one_letter_code
_entity_poly.pdbx_strand_id
1 'polypeptide(L)'
;SNGATMRFDPELGWGANAGLKVAQDLLEPVKKKFPSVSYSDLWIYAACVAIEEMGGNKVPFTPGRKDKSSGKECPAWDGPTCKDGRLPSADMGSPDKTAAHLRLIFNRMGFNDQEIVALSGAHGLGACHTDRSGFWGPWTRAPTTV
;
A
#
# COMPACT_ATOMS: atom_id res chain seq x y z
N SER A 1 -3.39 -6.76 -1.69
CA SER A 1 -2.90 -7.74 -0.69
C SER A 1 -3.13 -9.15 -1.22
N ASN A 2 -2.30 -10.12 -0.84
CA ASN A 2 -2.52 -11.55 -1.11
C ASN A 2 -2.59 -12.28 0.24
N GLY A 3 -3.77 -12.26 0.87
CA GLY A 3 -3.94 -12.80 2.23
C GLY A 3 -4.55 -11.85 3.25
N ALA A 4 -4.59 -10.54 2.98
CA ALA A 4 -5.10 -9.52 3.91
C ALA A 4 -4.55 -9.67 5.34
N THR A 5 -3.25 -9.98 5.46
CA THR A 5 -2.56 -10.21 6.75
C THR A 5 -2.40 -8.92 7.56
N MET A 6 -2.38 -7.75 6.90
CA MET A 6 -2.44 -6.42 7.52
C MET A 6 -3.70 -6.15 8.37
N ARG A 7 -4.62 -7.11 8.50
CA ARG A 7 -5.68 -7.07 9.53
C ARG A 7 -5.17 -7.44 10.93
N PHE A 8 -4.00 -8.04 11.00
CA PHE A 8 -3.45 -8.65 12.21
C PHE A 8 -2.09 -8.06 12.56
N ASP A 9 -1.74 -8.14 13.85
CA ASP A 9 -0.39 -7.89 14.32
C ASP A 9 0.55 -9.05 13.96
N PRO A 10 1.84 -8.78 13.71
CA PRO A 10 2.51 -7.48 13.85
C PRO A 10 2.35 -6.53 12.65
N GLU A 11 1.85 -7.01 11.50
CA GLU A 11 1.87 -6.24 10.24
C GLU A 11 1.04 -4.95 10.29
N LEU A 12 -0.13 -4.98 10.93
CA LEU A 12 -0.94 -3.77 11.11
C LEU A 12 -0.21 -2.70 11.93
N GLY A 13 0.59 -3.11 12.92
CA GLY A 13 1.31 -2.23 13.83
C GLY A 13 2.62 -1.66 13.27
N TRP A 14 3.06 -2.04 12.08
CA TRP A 14 4.27 -1.51 11.46
C TRP A 14 4.13 0.00 11.18
N GLY A 15 5.16 0.79 11.49
CA GLY A 15 5.13 2.24 11.30
C GLY A 15 4.80 2.68 9.88
N ALA A 16 5.28 1.94 8.87
CA ALA A 16 4.96 2.21 7.46
C ALA A 16 3.48 1.98 7.09
N ASN A 17 2.72 1.26 7.92
CA ASN A 17 1.28 1.05 7.75
C ASN A 17 0.42 2.02 8.58
N ALA A 18 1.04 3.00 9.27
CA ALA A 18 0.33 3.97 10.09
C ALA A 18 -0.78 4.70 9.30
N GLY A 19 -1.99 4.70 9.85
CA GLY A 19 -3.19 5.30 9.26
C GLY A 19 -4.00 4.39 8.33
N LEU A 20 -3.45 3.25 7.86
CA LEU A 20 -4.19 2.34 6.97
C LEU A 20 -5.38 1.65 7.63
N LYS A 21 -5.44 1.63 8.97
CA LYS A 21 -6.62 1.16 9.71
C LYS A 21 -7.89 1.95 9.34
N VAL A 22 -7.76 3.24 9.07
CA VAL A 22 -8.88 4.10 8.64
C VAL A 22 -9.48 3.58 7.33
N ALA A 23 -8.64 3.22 6.35
CA ALA A 23 -9.10 2.66 5.09
C ALA A 23 -9.74 1.28 5.27
N GLN A 24 -9.21 0.44 6.18
CA GLN A 24 -9.85 -0.84 6.51
C GLN A 24 -11.25 -0.63 7.10
N ASP A 25 -11.40 0.29 8.04
CA ASP A 25 -12.69 0.60 8.69
C ASP A 25 -13.74 1.12 7.71
N LEU A 26 -13.33 1.94 6.72
CA LEU A 26 -14.22 2.41 5.66
C LEU A 26 -14.76 1.28 4.78
N LEU A 27 -14.03 0.17 4.64
CA LEU A 27 -14.44 -0.98 3.84
C LEU A 27 -15.26 -2.01 4.64
N GLU A 28 -15.29 -1.95 5.97
CA GLU A 28 -16.04 -2.91 6.81
C GLU A 28 -17.55 -2.95 6.49
N PRO A 29 -18.26 -1.84 6.26
CA PRO A 29 -19.67 -1.90 5.87
C PRO A 29 -19.89 -2.66 4.55
N VAL A 30 -18.98 -2.52 3.58
CA VAL A 30 -19.02 -3.25 2.31
C VAL A 30 -18.77 -4.73 2.55
N LYS A 31 -17.77 -5.07 3.37
CA LYS A 31 -17.48 -6.45 3.76
C LYS A 31 -18.67 -7.12 4.44
N LYS A 32 -19.37 -6.42 5.34
CA LYS A 32 -20.58 -6.93 6.01
C LYS A 32 -21.70 -7.24 5.02
N LYS A 33 -21.85 -6.41 3.98
CA LYS A 33 -22.85 -6.61 2.92
C LYS A 33 -22.49 -7.79 2.00
N PHE A 34 -21.21 -8.03 1.78
CA PHE A 34 -20.70 -9.08 0.89
C PHE A 34 -19.76 -10.04 1.63
N PRO A 35 -20.27 -10.86 2.58
CA PRO A 35 -19.43 -11.68 3.45
C PRO A 35 -18.63 -12.75 2.70
N SER A 36 -19.10 -13.18 1.52
CA SER A 36 -18.42 -14.17 0.66
C SER A 36 -17.16 -13.64 -0.03
N VAL A 37 -17.01 -12.31 -0.18
CA VAL A 37 -15.83 -11.69 -0.79
C VAL A 37 -14.70 -11.65 0.23
N SER A 38 -13.51 -12.14 -0.10
CA SER A 38 -12.36 -12.04 0.80
C SER A 38 -11.96 -10.59 1.04
N TYR A 39 -11.42 -10.27 2.22
CA TYR A 39 -10.80 -8.96 2.47
C TYR A 39 -9.71 -8.67 1.43
N SER A 40 -8.95 -9.70 1.07
CA SER A 40 -7.87 -9.59 0.08
C SER A 40 -8.36 -9.11 -1.28
N ASP A 41 -9.49 -9.62 -1.78
CA ASP A 41 -10.08 -9.18 -3.04
C ASP A 41 -10.83 -7.86 -2.88
N LEU A 42 -11.53 -7.64 -1.76
CA LEU A 42 -12.21 -6.38 -1.47
C LEU A 42 -11.25 -5.18 -1.53
N TRP A 43 -10.07 -5.29 -0.89
CA TRP A 43 -9.09 -4.20 -0.88
C TRP A 43 -8.51 -3.91 -2.26
N ILE A 44 -8.22 -4.96 -3.04
CA ILE A 44 -7.71 -4.78 -4.40
C ILE A 44 -8.78 -4.18 -5.30
N TYR A 45 -10.01 -4.68 -5.24
CA TYR A 45 -11.10 -4.17 -6.05
C TYR A 45 -11.45 -2.72 -5.70
N ALA A 46 -11.47 -2.37 -4.41
CA ALA A 46 -11.65 -0.99 -3.97
C ALA A 46 -10.55 -0.05 -4.53
N ALA A 47 -9.30 -0.51 -4.60
CA ALA A 47 -8.23 0.27 -5.22
C ALA A 47 -8.42 0.44 -6.75
N CYS A 48 -8.85 -0.61 -7.46
CA CYS A 48 -9.18 -0.52 -8.89
C CYS A 48 -10.31 0.50 -9.14
N VAL A 49 -11.39 0.44 -8.35
CA VAL A 49 -12.51 1.38 -8.43
C VAL A 49 -12.03 2.79 -8.11
N ALA A 50 -11.23 2.99 -7.07
CA ALA A 50 -10.72 4.31 -6.73
C ALA A 50 -9.91 4.94 -7.87
N ILE A 51 -9.05 4.18 -8.55
CA ILE A 51 -8.30 4.68 -9.71
C ILE A 51 -9.24 5.12 -10.83
N GLU A 52 -10.24 4.31 -11.17
CA GLU A 52 -11.22 4.60 -12.22
C GLU A 52 -12.08 5.84 -11.87
N GLU A 53 -12.57 5.92 -10.64
CA GLU A 53 -13.40 7.05 -10.16
C GLU A 53 -12.63 8.38 -10.10
N MET A 54 -11.31 8.33 -9.97
CA MET A 54 -10.45 9.53 -9.99
C MET A 54 -10.02 9.94 -11.42
N GLY A 55 -10.55 9.29 -12.46
CA GLY A 55 -10.24 9.60 -13.86
C GLY A 55 -9.11 8.76 -14.47
N GLY A 56 -8.56 7.82 -13.69
CA GLY A 56 -7.50 6.93 -14.14
C GLY A 56 -8.00 5.83 -15.08
N ASN A 57 -7.06 5.12 -15.69
CA ASN A 57 -7.38 3.99 -16.56
C ASN A 57 -8.03 2.85 -15.78
N LYS A 58 -8.99 2.17 -16.41
CA LYS A 58 -9.59 0.95 -15.87
C LYS A 58 -8.53 -0.14 -15.71
N VAL A 59 -8.34 -0.58 -14.46
CA VAL A 59 -7.40 -1.66 -14.13
C VAL A 59 -8.15 -3.00 -14.17
N PRO A 60 -7.72 -3.98 -14.98
CA PRO A 60 -8.32 -5.31 -14.97
C PRO A 60 -8.24 -5.96 -13.59
N PHE A 61 -9.39 -6.43 -13.08
CA PHE A 61 -9.47 -7.10 -11.79
C PHE A 61 -9.78 -8.59 -11.97
N THR A 62 -8.96 -9.43 -11.33
CA THR A 62 -9.17 -10.89 -11.26
C THR A 62 -9.39 -11.29 -9.80
N PRO A 63 -10.58 -11.83 -9.44
CA PRO A 63 -10.86 -12.32 -8.10
C PRO A 63 -10.25 -13.71 -7.85
N GLY A 64 -10.30 -14.17 -6.60
CA GLY A 64 -9.89 -15.51 -6.19
C GLY A 64 -8.86 -15.53 -5.05
N ARG A 65 -8.49 -14.36 -4.49
CA ARG A 65 -7.57 -14.32 -3.36
C ARG A 65 -8.28 -14.80 -2.11
N LYS A 66 -7.53 -15.51 -1.26
CA LYS A 66 -8.03 -16.01 0.02
C LYS A 66 -7.44 -15.21 1.15
N ASP A 67 -8.24 -15.00 2.18
CA ASP A 67 -7.78 -14.39 3.41
C ASP A 67 -6.94 -15.38 4.21
N LYS A 68 -5.86 -14.86 4.80
CA LYS A 68 -5.15 -15.54 5.87
C LYS A 68 -5.97 -15.49 7.16
N SER A 69 -5.69 -16.45 8.01
CA SER A 69 -6.47 -16.74 9.21
C SER A 69 -5.95 -16.05 10.45
N SER A 70 -4.66 -15.69 10.49
CA SER A 70 -4.04 -15.11 11.68
C SER A 70 -2.76 -14.33 11.37
N GLY A 71 -2.33 -13.53 12.36
CA GLY A 71 -1.06 -12.79 12.32
C GLY A 71 0.20 -13.65 12.29
N LYS A 72 0.10 -14.96 12.55
CA LYS A 72 1.22 -15.90 12.35
C LYS A 72 1.65 -16.00 10.88
N GLU A 73 0.77 -15.59 9.97
CA GLU A 73 1.00 -15.58 8.53
C GLU A 73 1.48 -14.22 8.02
N CYS A 74 1.63 -13.22 8.90
CA CYS A 74 2.26 -11.95 8.56
C CYS A 74 3.69 -12.17 8.06
N PRO A 75 4.17 -11.35 7.11
CA PRO A 75 5.53 -11.49 6.61
C PRO A 75 6.54 -11.31 7.74
N ALA A 76 7.55 -12.18 7.78
CA ALA A 76 8.67 -11.99 8.68
C ALA A 76 9.37 -10.66 8.36
N TRP A 77 9.74 -9.95 9.42
CA TRP A 77 10.65 -8.81 9.33
C TRP A 77 12.03 -9.32 8.86
N ASP A 78 12.51 -8.80 7.73
CA ASP A 78 13.77 -9.17 7.09
C ASP A 78 14.97 -8.26 7.45
N GLY A 79 14.93 -7.56 8.58
CA GLY A 79 16.05 -6.76 9.09
C GLY A 79 16.26 -5.39 8.44
N PRO A 80 17.52 -4.93 8.22
CA PRO A 80 17.97 -3.53 8.32
C PRO A 80 17.52 -2.57 7.19
N THR A 81 16.59 -2.98 6.32
CA THR A 81 16.13 -2.16 5.18
C THR A 81 15.09 -1.11 5.56
N CYS A 82 14.47 -1.17 6.73
CA CYS A 82 13.90 -0.01 7.42
C CYS A 82 13.56 -0.40 8.86
N LYS A 83 13.19 0.58 9.70
CA LYS A 83 12.76 0.33 11.09
C LYS A 83 11.46 -0.49 11.21
N ASP A 84 10.78 -0.85 10.11
CA ASP A 84 9.45 -1.49 10.11
C ASP A 84 9.21 -2.49 8.94
N GLY A 85 10.23 -3.24 8.51
CA GLY A 85 10.05 -4.39 7.61
C GLY A 85 10.13 -4.10 6.10
N ARG A 86 9.43 -4.90 5.29
CA ARG A 86 9.64 -5.04 3.83
C ARG A 86 9.31 -3.78 2.99
N LEU A 87 8.87 -2.69 3.61
CA LEU A 87 8.33 -1.51 2.93
C LEU A 87 9.43 -0.45 2.68
N PRO A 88 9.29 0.39 1.64
CA PRO A 88 10.28 1.41 1.34
C PRO A 88 10.27 2.55 2.37
N SER A 89 11.44 3.15 2.60
CA SER A 89 11.62 4.36 3.40
C SER A 89 11.63 5.57 2.48
N ALA A 90 11.01 6.67 2.91
CA ALA A 90 10.93 7.89 2.10
C ALA A 90 12.25 8.67 2.03
N ASP A 91 13.13 8.54 3.03
CA ASP A 91 14.40 9.25 3.11
C ASP A 91 15.51 8.34 3.67
N MET A 92 16.60 8.21 2.90
CA MET A 92 17.81 7.46 3.27
C MET A 92 19.02 8.38 3.51
N GLY A 93 18.78 9.67 3.72
CA GLY A 93 19.78 10.71 4.01
C GLY A 93 20.45 11.31 2.77
N SER A 94 20.15 10.82 1.57
CA SER A 94 20.48 11.50 0.30
C SER A 94 19.61 11.00 -0.85
N PRO A 95 19.46 11.76 -1.95
CA PRO A 95 18.73 11.32 -3.13
C PRO A 95 19.28 10.01 -3.72
N ASP A 96 20.60 9.88 -3.84
CA ASP A 96 21.23 8.67 -4.40
C ASP A 96 20.97 7.43 -3.54
N LYS A 97 21.06 7.57 -2.21
CA LYS A 97 20.77 6.48 -1.28
C LYS A 97 19.28 6.10 -1.32
N THR A 98 18.40 7.09 -1.47
CA THR A 98 16.95 6.87 -1.53
C THR A 98 16.57 6.17 -2.84
N ALA A 99 17.15 6.58 -3.96
CA ALA A 99 16.97 5.91 -5.25
C ALA A 99 17.51 4.47 -5.25
N ALA A 100 18.68 4.24 -4.63
CA ALA A 100 19.22 2.89 -4.46
C ALA A 100 18.33 2.01 -3.57
N HIS A 101 17.78 2.58 -2.50
CA HIS A 101 16.83 1.90 -1.61
C HIS A 101 15.53 1.51 -2.32
N LEU A 102 14.96 2.42 -3.11
CA LEU A 102 13.76 2.12 -3.91
C LEU A 102 14.00 0.96 -4.88
N ARG A 103 15.13 0.97 -5.62
CA ARG A 103 15.49 -0.15 -6.49
C ARG A 103 15.65 -1.45 -5.74
N LEU A 104 16.33 -1.44 -4.58
CA LEU A 104 16.52 -2.64 -3.77
C LEU A 104 15.18 -3.30 -3.39
N ILE A 105 14.22 -2.50 -2.93
CA ILE A 105 12.91 -2.98 -2.49
C ILE A 105 12.07 -3.48 -3.66
N PHE A 106 11.95 -2.70 -4.73
CA PHE A 106 11.08 -3.03 -5.85
C PHE A 106 11.65 -4.14 -6.75
N ASN A 107 12.97 -4.23 -6.91
CA ASN A 107 13.58 -5.34 -7.64
C ASN A 107 13.30 -6.69 -6.93
N ARG A 108 13.33 -6.72 -5.59
CA ARG A 108 12.92 -7.91 -4.81
C ARG A 108 11.45 -8.28 -5.04
N MET A 109 10.61 -7.30 -5.40
CA MET A 109 9.20 -7.50 -5.75
C MET A 109 8.99 -7.86 -7.23
N GLY A 110 10.06 -7.90 -8.04
CA GLY A 110 10.03 -8.27 -9.45
C GLY A 110 9.77 -7.12 -10.41
N PHE A 111 9.86 -5.87 -9.97
CA PHE A 111 9.69 -4.70 -10.84
C PHE A 111 11.02 -4.21 -11.40
N ASN A 112 11.00 -3.72 -12.65
CA ASN A 112 12.12 -3.02 -13.27
C ASN A 112 12.05 -1.48 -13.04
N ASP A 113 13.11 -0.75 -13.41
CA ASP A 113 13.19 0.71 -13.25
C ASP A 113 12.02 1.48 -13.89
N GLN A 114 11.54 1.06 -15.07
CA GLN A 114 10.39 1.69 -15.74
C GLN A 114 9.11 1.51 -14.91
N GLU A 115 8.87 0.32 -14.40
CA GLU A 115 7.69 0.00 -13.58
C GLU A 115 7.74 0.70 -12.22
N ILE A 116 8.93 0.85 -11.63
CA ILE A 116 9.14 1.61 -10.39
C ILE A 116 8.71 3.07 -10.59
N VAL A 117 9.13 3.69 -11.69
CA VAL A 117 8.75 5.07 -12.02
C VAL A 117 7.24 5.16 -12.25
N ALA A 118 6.65 4.22 -13.00
CA ALA A 118 5.21 4.19 -13.26
C ALA A 118 4.40 4.07 -11.95
N LEU A 119 4.79 3.16 -11.04
CA LEU A 119 4.11 2.98 -9.75
C LEU A 119 4.29 4.18 -8.82
N SER A 120 5.46 4.82 -8.84
CA SER A 120 5.72 6.04 -8.07
C SER A 120 4.82 7.21 -8.49
N GLY A 121 4.29 7.19 -9.72
CA GLY A 121 3.30 8.14 -10.20
C GLY A 121 1.99 8.16 -9.38
N ALA A 122 1.70 7.11 -8.61
CA ALA A 122 0.54 7.08 -7.71
C ALA A 122 0.58 8.19 -6.64
N HIS A 123 1.75 8.75 -6.33
CA HIS A 123 1.88 9.95 -5.49
C HIS A 123 1.20 11.19 -6.06
N GLY A 124 0.78 11.18 -7.34
CA GLY A 124 -0.10 12.21 -7.88
C GLY A 124 -1.41 12.37 -7.08
N LEU A 125 -1.80 11.31 -6.36
CA LEU A 125 -2.99 11.21 -5.53
C LEU A 125 -2.66 11.35 -4.04
N GLY A 126 -3.58 11.97 -3.30
CA GLY A 126 -3.53 12.10 -1.85
C GLY A 126 -2.46 13.07 -1.35
N ALA A 127 -2.05 12.84 -0.10
CA ALA A 127 -1.11 13.69 0.62
C ALA A 127 -0.42 12.93 1.76
N CYS A 128 0.75 13.43 2.15
CA CYS A 128 1.41 13.03 3.39
C CYS A 128 0.74 13.67 4.62
N HIS A 129 0.76 12.95 5.74
CA HIS A 129 0.18 13.38 7.01
C HIS A 129 1.21 13.19 8.13
N THR A 130 1.41 14.23 8.93
CA THR A 130 2.50 14.29 9.93
C THR A 130 2.34 13.25 11.03
N ASP A 131 1.10 12.91 11.40
CA ASP A 131 0.74 11.88 12.38
C ASP A 131 0.93 10.44 11.89
N ARG A 132 1.21 10.24 10.59
CA ARG A 132 1.39 8.92 9.97
C ARG A 132 2.83 8.68 9.55
N SER A 133 3.40 9.60 8.77
CA SER A 133 4.73 9.43 8.16
C SER A 133 5.75 10.47 8.60
N GLY A 134 5.33 11.50 9.35
CA GLY A 134 6.18 12.66 9.67
C GLY A 134 6.34 13.67 8.52
N PHE A 135 5.86 13.36 7.31
CA PHE A 135 5.83 14.27 6.16
C PHE A 135 4.48 14.96 6.02
N TRP A 136 4.42 16.07 5.27
CA TRP A 136 3.20 16.86 5.12
C TRP A 136 2.95 17.30 3.67
N GLY A 137 1.68 17.28 3.26
CA GLY A 137 1.18 17.94 2.07
C GLY A 137 0.97 17.03 0.85
N PRO A 138 0.18 17.48 -0.14
CA PRO A 138 -0.01 16.79 -1.42
C PRO A 138 1.19 17.01 -2.36
N TRP A 139 1.39 16.08 -3.29
CA TRP A 139 2.38 16.25 -4.37
C TRP A 139 1.88 17.14 -5.51
N THR A 140 0.56 17.20 -5.71
CA THR A 140 -0.07 17.91 -6.83
C THR A 140 -1.09 18.93 -6.33
N ARG A 141 -1.56 19.79 -7.24
CA ARG A 141 -2.66 20.73 -6.96
C ARG A 141 -4.05 20.10 -7.11
N ALA A 142 -4.11 18.83 -7.54
CA ALA A 142 -5.34 18.10 -7.78
C ALA A 142 -5.23 16.67 -7.18
N PRO A 143 -5.13 16.54 -5.85
CA PRO A 143 -4.77 15.28 -5.18
C PRO A 143 -5.88 14.21 -5.23
N THR A 144 -7.02 14.48 -5.87
CA THR A 144 -8.17 13.57 -5.95
C THR A 144 -8.53 13.22 -7.40
N THR A 145 -7.68 13.56 -8.36
CA THR A 145 -7.90 13.31 -9.79
C THR A 145 -6.59 12.99 -10.47
N VAL A 146 -6.59 12.09 -11.45
CA VAL A 146 -5.44 11.73 -12.29
C VAL A 146 -5.74 11.88 -13.78
#